data_AF-A0A495UAU9-F1
#
_entry.id   AF-A0A495UAU9-F1
#
_cell.length_a   1.000
_cell.length_b   1.000
_cell.length_c   1.000
_cell.angle_alpha   90.00
_cell.angle_beta   90.00
_cell.angle_gamma   90.00
#
_symmetry.space_group_name_H-M   'P 1'
#
loop_
_entity.id
_entity.type
_entity.pdbx_description
1 polymer ?
#
loop_
_entity_poly.entity_id
_entity_poly.type
_entity_poly.pdbx_seq_one_letter_code
_entity_poly.pdbx_strand_id
1 'polypeptide(L)'
;MALWVDHAMWWHVYPLGFVGAPIRPEGDEADAAQHRLDRIGGWLDHIVELGLNGLALGPVFASTTHGYDTIDHFRIDPRLGDDADFDRLVAAAHDKGVRVLLDGVFNHVGRAHPAFRALDENGPDAATADLFRVDWNGWEPSAPVAAEVFEGHDALVVLDHSSPAVEQLVVDVMTHWLDRGADGWRLDAAYAVDPAFWARVLPRVRAQHPDVWITGEVIHGDAAAIVAQSTMDSLTQYELWQGIWHGLSDANLFETTHAIERNNALLETFVPTTFIGNHDVTRIASAVGDARHVPHAVALLCILAGTPMIYAGDEYGLRAVKEQRLGGDDAVRPEFPPVPPADPTTLPGAEADAAAVLAVHQELIALRRRHPWLRTAQTDVVQVTNTAVSLRTATGTDALVTVLNLADQPVSLPAAGATSVAAGTATIAGAEVELAPHGWAVLSS
;
A
#
# COMPACT_ATOMS: atom_id res chain seq x y z
N MET A 1 -6.03 -25.85 -3.42
CA MET A 1 -6.56 -25.22 -2.20
C MET A 1 -6.38 -23.73 -2.41
N ALA A 2 -7.41 -22.91 -2.20
CA ALA A 2 -7.24 -21.46 -2.33
C ALA A 2 -6.24 -20.98 -1.28
N LEU A 3 -5.24 -20.19 -1.68
CA LEU A 3 -4.28 -19.60 -0.74
C LEU A 3 -4.97 -18.44 -0.02
N TRP A 4 -4.57 -18.14 1.23
CA TRP A 4 -5.17 -17.04 1.98
C TRP A 4 -5.06 -15.69 1.23
N VAL A 5 -4.00 -15.52 0.43
CA VAL A 5 -3.76 -14.35 -0.42
C VAL A 5 -4.82 -14.18 -1.52
N ASP A 6 -5.47 -15.25 -1.96
CA ASP A 6 -6.53 -15.18 -2.97
C ASP A 6 -7.76 -14.41 -2.48
N HIS A 7 -7.83 -14.20 -1.16
CA HIS A 7 -8.88 -13.47 -0.49
C HIS A 7 -8.33 -12.32 0.37
N ALA A 8 -7.05 -11.97 0.26
CA ALA A 8 -6.48 -10.89 1.05
C ALA A 8 -6.99 -9.53 0.56
N MET A 9 -7.39 -8.68 1.51
CA MET A 9 -7.63 -7.26 1.32
C MET A 9 -7.10 -6.53 2.54
N TRP A 10 -6.29 -5.51 2.29
CA TRP A 10 -5.42 -4.93 3.29
C TRP A 10 -5.94 -3.59 3.77
N TRP A 11 -5.82 -3.35 5.07
CA TRP A 11 -5.91 -2.03 5.68
C TRP A 11 -4.49 -1.54 5.95
N HIS A 12 -4.06 -0.50 5.24
CA HIS A 12 -2.71 0.01 5.25
C HIS A 12 -2.58 1.18 6.24
N VAL A 13 -1.66 1.04 7.19
CA VAL A 13 -1.42 1.99 8.28
C VAL A 13 0.03 2.46 8.20
N TYR A 14 0.25 3.77 8.26
CA TYR A 14 1.57 4.35 8.53
C TYR A 14 1.76 4.47 10.06
N PRO A 15 2.52 3.57 10.72
CA PRO A 15 2.39 3.36 12.16
C PRO A 15 2.77 4.58 13.00
N LEU A 16 3.89 5.24 12.71
CA LEU A 16 4.36 6.39 13.49
C LEU A 16 3.32 7.52 13.52
N GLY A 17 2.78 7.89 12.36
CA GLY A 17 1.73 8.90 12.26
C GLY A 17 0.46 8.44 12.97
N PHE A 18 -0.01 7.23 12.66
CA PHE A 18 -1.26 6.68 13.19
C PHE A 18 -1.32 6.70 14.71
N VAL A 19 -0.22 6.36 15.38
CA VAL A 19 -0.18 6.30 16.84
C VAL A 19 0.22 7.62 17.51
N GLY A 20 0.45 8.69 16.74
CA GLY A 20 0.89 9.99 17.27
C GLY A 20 2.34 9.98 17.78
N ALA A 21 3.19 9.13 17.21
CA ALA A 21 4.63 9.13 17.53
C ALA A 21 5.33 10.29 16.83
N PRO A 22 6.35 10.90 17.46
CA PRO A 22 7.11 11.99 16.83
C PRO A 22 7.89 11.46 15.61
N ILE A 23 7.61 12.03 14.43
CA ILE A 23 8.27 11.66 13.17
C ILE A 23 9.74 12.08 13.15
N ARG A 24 10.08 13.18 13.82
CA ARG A 24 11.44 13.73 13.92
C ARG A 24 11.67 14.10 15.39
N PRO A 25 11.93 13.12 16.27
CA PRO A 25 12.10 13.38 17.70
C PRO A 25 13.33 14.26 17.95
N GLU A 26 13.27 15.10 18.98
CA GLU A 26 14.41 15.87 19.47
C GLU A 26 14.84 15.35 20.86
N GLY A 27 16.15 15.17 21.08
CA GLY A 27 16.68 14.70 22.37
C GLY A 27 16.30 13.26 22.71
N ASP A 28 16.08 12.98 24.00
CA ASP A 28 15.88 11.61 24.53
C ASP A 28 14.52 10.97 24.14
N GLU A 29 13.63 11.71 23.45
CA GLU A 29 12.34 11.20 22.97
C GLU A 29 12.48 10.03 21.97
N ALA A 30 13.64 9.92 21.34
CA ALA A 30 13.97 8.88 20.38
C ALA A 30 14.29 7.52 21.02
N ASP A 31 14.73 7.48 22.29
CA ASP A 31 15.39 6.29 22.84
C ASP A 31 14.53 5.51 23.85
N ALA A 32 13.55 6.15 24.48
CA ALA A 32 12.67 5.49 25.45
C ALA A 32 11.51 4.76 24.75
N ALA A 33 11.33 3.48 25.08
CA ALA A 33 10.20 2.69 24.59
C ALA A 33 8.87 3.30 25.05
N GLN A 34 7.99 3.59 24.10
CA GLN A 34 6.65 4.13 24.30
C GLN A 34 5.66 3.17 23.66
N HIS A 35 5.00 2.37 24.50
CA HIS A 35 4.08 1.28 24.12
C HIS A 35 2.80 1.80 23.44
N ARG A 36 2.91 2.14 22.15
CA ARG A 36 1.86 2.75 21.33
C ARG A 36 1.23 1.78 20.31
N LEU A 37 1.88 0.66 19.99
CA LEU A 37 1.34 -0.35 19.04
C LEU A 37 -0.06 -0.86 19.43
N ASP A 38 -0.38 -0.92 20.71
CA ASP A 38 -1.72 -1.32 21.20
C ASP A 38 -2.84 -0.38 20.68
N ARG A 39 -2.52 0.87 20.27
CA ARG A 39 -3.47 1.76 19.59
C ARG A 39 -3.92 1.22 18.23
N ILE A 40 -3.04 0.54 17.49
CA ILE A 40 -3.41 -0.14 16.24
C ILE A 40 -4.30 -1.35 16.58
N GLY A 41 -4.00 -2.06 17.67
CA GLY A 41 -4.80 -3.17 18.18
C GLY A 41 -6.28 -2.80 18.42
N GLY A 42 -6.55 -1.58 18.88
CA GLY A 42 -7.90 -1.06 19.10
C GLY A 42 -8.74 -0.86 17.83
N TRP A 43 -8.14 -0.98 16.64
CA TRP A 43 -8.81 -0.88 15.34
C TRP A 43 -9.01 -2.24 14.64
N LEU A 44 -8.53 -3.35 15.21
CA LEU A 44 -8.64 -4.65 14.55
C LEU A 44 -10.10 -5.09 14.33
N ASP A 45 -11.03 -4.73 15.22
CA ASP A 45 -12.46 -4.97 15.02
C ASP A 45 -13.01 -4.17 13.83
N HIS A 46 -12.57 -2.92 13.66
CA HIS A 46 -12.94 -2.10 12.49
C HIS A 46 -12.45 -2.71 11.18
N ILE A 47 -11.24 -3.28 11.13
CA ILE A 47 -10.73 -4.00 9.94
C ILE A 47 -11.71 -5.11 9.53
N VAL A 48 -12.16 -5.92 10.50
CA VAL A 48 -13.08 -7.04 10.26
C VAL A 48 -14.47 -6.54 9.88
N GLU A 49 -15.00 -5.53 10.58
CA GLU A 49 -16.32 -4.92 10.31
C GLU A 49 -16.38 -4.26 8.93
N LEU A 50 -15.28 -3.64 8.49
CA LEU A 50 -15.14 -3.10 7.14
C LEU A 50 -15.11 -4.21 6.07
N GLY A 51 -14.85 -5.47 6.47
CA GLY A 51 -14.78 -6.63 5.60
C GLY A 51 -13.37 -6.91 5.08
N LEU A 52 -12.33 -6.39 5.72
CA LEU A 52 -10.92 -6.65 5.40
C LEU A 52 -10.38 -7.81 6.25
N ASN A 53 -9.22 -8.34 5.88
CA ASN A 53 -8.58 -9.48 6.56
C ASN A 53 -7.05 -9.40 6.54
N GLY A 54 -6.51 -8.20 6.34
CA GLY A 54 -5.08 -7.93 6.38
C GLY A 54 -4.82 -6.55 6.98
N LEU A 55 -3.79 -6.44 7.80
CA LEU A 55 -3.20 -5.23 8.33
C LEU A 55 -1.83 -5.08 7.67
N ALA A 56 -1.68 -4.06 6.83
CA ALA A 56 -0.41 -3.69 6.23
C ALA A 56 0.20 -2.56 7.04
N LEU A 57 1.34 -2.81 7.66
CA LEU A 57 2.09 -1.83 8.41
C LEU A 57 3.17 -1.25 7.51
N GLY A 58 3.26 0.08 7.43
CA GLY A 58 4.48 0.77 7.02
C GLY A 58 5.64 0.48 7.98
N PRO A 59 6.78 1.17 7.88
CA PRO A 59 7.96 0.82 8.67
C PRO A 59 7.70 0.84 10.18
N VAL A 60 8.06 -0.26 10.85
CA VAL A 60 7.94 -0.45 12.31
C VAL A 60 9.27 -0.64 13.01
N PHE A 61 10.38 -0.76 12.26
CA PHE A 61 11.70 -0.99 12.83
C PHE A 61 12.35 0.31 13.27
N ALA A 62 13.27 0.20 14.23
CA ALA A 62 13.97 1.35 14.79
C ALA A 62 14.57 2.22 13.70
N SER A 63 14.24 3.51 13.74
CA SER A 63 14.60 4.51 12.74
C SER A 63 14.89 5.86 13.41
N THR A 64 15.63 6.75 12.74
CA THR A 64 15.89 8.09 13.27
C THR A 64 14.75 9.07 13.02
N THR A 65 14.00 8.92 11.94
CA THR A 65 12.95 9.86 11.54
C THR A 65 11.68 9.15 11.05
N HIS A 66 11.37 9.18 9.75
CA HIS A 66 10.10 8.77 9.17
C HIS A 66 9.94 7.25 8.98
N GLY A 67 10.75 6.43 9.65
CA GLY A 67 10.67 4.98 9.57
C GLY A 67 11.56 4.35 8.48
N TYR A 68 11.86 5.07 7.40
CA TYR A 68 12.66 4.52 6.27
C TYR A 68 14.18 4.69 6.44
N ASP A 69 14.62 5.50 7.39
CA ASP A 69 16.02 5.62 7.80
C ASP A 69 16.37 4.60 8.89
N THR A 70 16.17 3.32 8.58
CA THR A 70 16.31 2.20 9.53
C THR A 70 17.71 2.16 10.16
N ILE A 71 17.77 2.01 11.47
CA ILE A 71 19.02 1.85 12.24
C ILE A 71 19.19 0.45 12.85
N ASP A 72 18.10 -0.29 13.03
CA ASP A 72 18.12 -1.68 13.47
C ASP A 72 16.87 -2.42 12.99
N HIS A 73 17.03 -3.31 12.01
CA HIS A 73 15.94 -4.11 11.46
C HIS A 73 15.41 -5.20 12.40
N PHE A 74 16.14 -5.55 13.46
CA PHE A 74 15.76 -6.62 14.40
C PHE A 74 15.03 -6.10 15.63
N ARG A 75 14.69 -4.81 15.66
CA ARG A 75 14.08 -4.17 16.83
C ARG A 75 12.92 -3.28 16.41
N ILE A 76 11.79 -3.41 17.11
CA ILE A 76 10.68 -2.44 16.99
C ILE A 76 11.14 -1.03 17.36
N ASP A 77 10.66 -0.04 16.62
CA ASP A 77 10.96 1.35 16.90
C ASP A 77 10.49 1.74 18.32
N PRO A 78 11.39 2.27 19.17
CA PRO A 78 11.04 2.62 20.55
C PRO A 78 9.90 3.64 20.63
N ARG A 79 9.65 4.45 19.60
CA ARG A 79 8.52 5.38 19.58
C ARG A 79 7.18 4.65 19.40
N LEU A 80 7.20 3.44 18.87
CA LEU A 80 6.04 2.56 18.69
C LEU A 80 5.86 1.58 19.86
N GLY A 81 6.96 1.08 20.43
CA GLY A 81 6.91 0.10 21.52
C GLY A 81 8.15 -0.79 21.58
N ASP A 82 7.93 -2.05 21.91
CA ASP A 82 8.94 -3.12 21.88
C ASP A 82 8.44 -4.38 21.14
N ASP A 83 9.31 -5.40 21.06
CA ASP A 83 8.99 -6.62 20.35
C ASP A 83 7.84 -7.42 21.01
N ALA A 84 7.60 -7.23 22.32
CA ALA A 84 6.48 -7.85 23.02
C ALA A 84 5.15 -7.13 22.71
N ASP A 85 5.17 -5.83 22.44
CA ASP A 85 4.01 -5.12 21.90
C ASP A 85 3.67 -5.61 20.50
N PHE A 86 4.68 -5.86 19.66
CA PHE A 86 4.48 -6.45 18.33
C PHE A 86 3.85 -7.84 18.41
N ASP A 87 4.37 -8.72 19.28
CA ASP A 87 3.80 -10.07 19.45
C ASP A 87 2.33 -10.03 19.87
N ARG A 88 1.96 -9.10 20.76
CA ARG A 88 0.56 -8.92 21.16
C ARG A 88 -0.31 -8.45 20.00
N LEU A 89 0.17 -7.51 19.19
CA LEU A 89 -0.56 -7.02 18.02
C LEU A 89 -0.78 -8.16 16.99
N VAL A 90 0.26 -8.93 16.68
CA VAL A 90 0.16 -10.07 15.76
C VAL A 90 -0.80 -11.13 16.29
N ALA A 91 -0.68 -11.51 17.57
CA ALA A 91 -1.59 -12.48 18.18
C ALA A 91 -3.05 -11.99 18.14
N ALA A 92 -3.31 -10.73 18.49
CA ALA A 92 -4.64 -10.14 18.44
C ALA A 92 -5.21 -10.06 17.02
N ALA A 93 -4.37 -9.78 16.01
CA ALA A 93 -4.75 -9.78 14.60
C ALA A 93 -5.14 -11.19 14.15
N HIS A 94 -4.31 -12.19 14.45
CA HIS A 94 -4.54 -13.59 14.09
C HIS A 94 -5.80 -14.17 14.77
N ASP A 95 -6.06 -13.83 16.03
CA ASP A 95 -7.28 -14.22 16.75
C ASP A 95 -8.57 -13.75 16.04
N LYS A 96 -8.47 -12.68 15.24
CA LYS A 96 -9.56 -12.12 14.43
C LYS A 96 -9.49 -12.52 12.95
N GLY A 97 -8.54 -13.38 12.57
CA GLY A 97 -8.33 -13.80 11.19
C GLY A 97 -7.71 -12.72 10.29
N VAL A 98 -7.06 -11.72 10.88
CA VAL A 98 -6.37 -10.62 10.18
C VAL A 98 -4.89 -10.97 10.03
N ARG A 99 -4.39 -10.96 8.80
CA ARG A 99 -2.98 -11.19 8.46
C ARG A 99 -2.14 -9.93 8.67
N VAL A 100 -0.84 -10.05 8.95
CA VAL A 100 0.06 -8.92 9.18
C VAL A 100 1.13 -8.85 8.08
N LEU A 101 1.18 -7.75 7.34
CA LEU A 101 2.18 -7.45 6.32
C LEU A 101 3.14 -6.38 6.86
N LEU A 102 4.44 -6.64 6.80
CA LEU A 102 5.49 -5.72 7.25
C LEU A 102 6.15 -4.98 6.09
N ASP A 103 6.64 -3.77 6.36
CA ASP A 103 7.45 -3.00 5.42
C ASP A 103 8.95 -3.32 5.57
N GLY A 104 9.58 -3.77 4.50
CA GLY A 104 10.97 -4.20 4.44
C GLY A 104 11.83 -3.18 3.71
N VAL A 105 12.47 -2.28 4.47
CA VAL A 105 13.40 -1.28 3.95
C VAL A 105 14.79 -1.90 3.77
N PHE A 106 14.99 -2.52 2.61
CA PHE A 106 16.20 -3.29 2.28
C PHE A 106 17.02 -2.68 1.13
N ASN A 107 16.60 -1.54 0.59
CA ASN A 107 17.40 -0.77 -0.37
C ASN A 107 18.51 0.03 0.34
N HIS A 108 18.18 0.64 1.48
CA HIS A 108 19.05 1.56 2.20
C HIS A 108 18.84 1.46 3.72
N VAL A 109 19.73 2.09 4.48
CA VAL A 109 19.65 2.29 5.94
C VAL A 109 19.95 3.74 6.30
N GLY A 110 19.60 4.15 7.52
CA GLY A 110 20.00 5.46 8.04
C GLY A 110 21.51 5.52 8.32
N ARG A 111 22.14 6.70 8.18
CA ARG A 111 23.56 6.90 8.55
C ARG A 111 23.88 6.52 10.02
N ALA A 112 22.88 6.60 10.90
CA ALA A 112 23.04 6.23 12.31
C ALA A 112 23.08 4.70 12.54
N HIS A 113 22.85 3.88 11.50
CA HIS A 113 22.90 2.42 11.58
C HIS A 113 24.29 1.95 12.11
N PRO A 114 24.36 1.10 13.15
CA PRO A 114 25.62 0.71 13.78
C PRO A 114 26.63 0.11 12.79
N ALA A 115 26.14 -0.68 11.83
CA ALA A 115 26.99 -1.23 10.78
C ALA A 115 27.65 -0.16 9.91
N PHE A 116 26.98 0.96 9.63
CA PHE A 116 27.56 2.07 8.87
C PHE A 116 28.52 2.90 9.73
N ARG A 117 28.14 3.19 10.98
CA ARG A 117 29.02 3.89 11.94
C ARG A 117 30.36 3.18 12.17
N ALA A 118 30.37 1.85 12.12
CA ALA A 118 31.60 1.08 12.23
C ALA A 118 32.60 1.38 11.09
N LEU A 119 32.13 1.81 9.91
CA LEU A 119 33.00 2.24 8.81
C LEU A 119 33.62 3.61 9.09
N ASP A 120 32.93 4.53 9.77
CA ASP A 120 33.53 5.82 10.16
C ASP A 120 34.70 5.61 11.14
N GLU A 121 34.63 4.57 11.99
CA GLU A 121 35.66 4.27 12.98
C GLU A 121 36.80 3.41 12.42
N ASN A 122 36.49 2.42 11.59
CA ASN A 122 37.45 1.39 11.16
C ASN A 122 37.72 1.36 9.65
N GLY A 123 37.04 2.21 8.88
CA GLY A 123 37.18 2.29 7.44
C GLY A 123 36.92 0.95 6.74
N PRO A 124 37.73 0.57 5.73
CA PRO A 124 37.55 -0.67 4.99
C PRO A 124 37.84 -1.93 5.82
N ASP A 125 38.47 -1.80 7.00
CA ASP A 125 38.73 -2.92 7.90
C ASP A 125 37.53 -3.24 8.81
N ALA A 126 36.45 -2.46 8.74
CA ALA A 126 35.21 -2.75 9.46
C ALA A 126 34.63 -4.10 9.01
N ALA A 127 34.21 -4.94 9.95
CA ALA A 127 33.56 -6.23 9.64
C ALA A 127 32.26 -6.09 8.84
N THR A 128 31.69 -4.88 8.80
CA THR A 128 30.47 -4.53 8.09
C THR A 128 30.72 -3.78 6.78
N ALA A 129 31.98 -3.61 6.36
CA ALA A 129 32.33 -2.87 5.14
C ALA A 129 31.61 -3.44 3.90
N ASP A 130 31.49 -4.77 3.81
CA ASP A 130 30.83 -5.47 2.70
C ASP A 130 29.30 -5.23 2.62
N LEU A 131 28.69 -4.52 3.58
CA LEU A 131 27.27 -4.20 3.51
C LEU A 131 26.96 -2.97 2.65
N PHE A 132 27.95 -2.14 2.34
CA PHE A 132 27.73 -0.81 1.75
C PHE A 132 28.57 -0.59 0.49
N ARG A 133 28.00 0.13 -0.47
CA ARG A 133 28.73 0.62 -1.63
C ARG A 133 29.50 1.88 -1.25
N VAL A 134 30.79 1.72 -0.96
CA VAL A 134 31.67 2.81 -0.53
C VAL A 134 32.85 2.97 -1.48
N ASP A 135 33.15 4.21 -1.86
CA ASP A 135 34.39 4.54 -2.56
C ASP A 135 35.50 4.81 -1.53
N TRP A 136 36.40 3.84 -1.38
CA TRP A 136 37.55 3.94 -0.48
C TRP A 136 38.74 4.69 -1.09
N ASN A 137 38.67 5.10 -2.37
CA ASN A 137 39.80 5.71 -3.04
C ASN A 137 40.12 7.10 -2.46
N GLY A 138 41.29 7.22 -1.83
CA GLY A 138 41.71 8.45 -1.17
C GLY A 138 40.99 8.73 0.16
N TRP A 139 40.30 7.73 0.73
CA TRP A 139 39.74 7.84 2.08
C TRP A 139 40.87 7.90 3.12
N GLU A 140 40.68 8.76 4.12
CA GLU A 140 41.57 8.90 5.28
C GLU A 140 40.76 8.66 6.57
N PRO A 141 41.36 8.11 7.65
CA PRO A 141 40.63 7.79 8.89
C PRO A 141 39.87 8.92 9.57
N SER A 142 40.15 10.18 9.24
CA SER A 142 39.44 11.36 9.76
C SER A 142 38.40 11.94 8.79
N ALA A 143 38.27 11.35 7.59
CA ALA A 143 37.34 11.79 6.57
C ALA A 143 36.01 11.02 6.67
N PRO A 144 34.86 11.68 6.44
CA PRO A 144 33.58 11.00 6.37
C PRO A 144 33.57 9.91 5.29
N VAL A 145 32.89 8.81 5.57
CA VAL A 145 32.72 7.72 4.60
C VAL A 145 31.80 8.17 3.46
N ALA A 146 32.34 8.16 2.24
CA ALA A 146 31.61 8.48 1.02
C ALA A 146 30.90 7.23 0.49
N ALA A 147 29.64 7.07 0.86
CA ALA A 147 28.79 5.97 0.42
C ALA A 147 27.79 6.43 -0.64
N GLU A 148 27.32 5.48 -1.45
CA GLU A 148 26.18 5.69 -2.33
C GLU A 148 24.92 5.96 -1.49
N VAL A 149 24.10 6.90 -1.94
CA VAL A 149 22.90 7.35 -1.23
C VAL A 149 21.67 7.30 -2.12
N PHE A 150 20.52 7.00 -1.51
CA PHE A 150 19.28 6.79 -2.25
C PHE A 150 18.73 8.11 -2.81
N GLU A 151 18.65 8.22 -4.14
CA GLU A 151 18.11 9.40 -4.86
C GLU A 151 18.71 10.75 -4.41
N GLY A 152 19.97 10.76 -3.94
CA GLY A 152 20.65 11.96 -3.46
C GLY A 152 20.29 12.37 -2.02
N HIS A 153 19.50 11.55 -1.30
CA HIS A 153 19.19 11.77 0.12
C HIS A 153 20.37 11.34 1.00
N ASP A 154 21.18 12.31 1.43
CA ASP A 154 22.40 12.05 2.18
C ASP A 154 22.21 11.15 3.43
N ALA A 155 21.03 11.19 4.07
CA ALA A 155 20.74 10.40 5.26
C ALA A 155 20.54 8.89 4.98
N LEU A 156 20.28 8.50 3.73
CA LEU A 156 19.84 7.15 3.34
C LEU A 156 20.97 6.45 2.55
N VAL A 157 21.77 5.66 3.27
CA VAL A 157 22.93 4.95 2.71
C VAL A 157 22.48 3.65 2.05
N VAL A 158 22.84 3.46 0.78
CA VAL A 158 22.46 2.29 -0.03
C VAL A 158 23.26 1.06 0.38
N LEU A 159 22.56 -0.08 0.53
CA LEU A 159 23.17 -1.38 0.76
C LEU A 159 23.78 -1.94 -0.53
N ASP A 160 24.86 -2.72 -0.42
CA ASP A 160 25.42 -3.40 -1.58
C ASP A 160 24.68 -4.70 -1.92
N HIS A 161 23.67 -4.62 -2.79
CA HIS A 161 22.93 -5.81 -3.26
C HIS A 161 23.73 -6.80 -4.11
N SER A 162 25.03 -6.55 -4.36
CA SER A 162 25.95 -7.56 -4.92
C SER A 162 26.64 -8.40 -3.84
N SER A 163 26.57 -7.96 -2.58
CA SER A 163 27.23 -8.58 -1.45
C SER A 163 26.42 -9.76 -0.87
N PRO A 164 27.05 -10.94 -0.69
CA PRO A 164 26.44 -12.04 0.05
C PRO A 164 26.08 -11.69 1.50
N ALA A 165 26.76 -10.70 2.10
CA ALA A 165 26.46 -10.24 3.45
C ALA A 165 25.10 -9.52 3.52
N VAL A 166 24.75 -8.74 2.49
CA VAL A 166 23.42 -8.10 2.38
C VAL A 166 22.34 -9.14 2.12
N GLU A 167 22.60 -10.13 1.26
CA GLU A 167 21.66 -11.25 1.07
C GLU A 167 21.39 -12.00 2.38
N GLN A 168 22.43 -12.26 3.17
CA GLN A 168 22.30 -12.93 4.46
C GLN A 168 21.50 -12.06 5.46
N LEU A 169 21.84 -10.77 5.58
CA LEU A 169 21.12 -9.83 6.43
C LEU A 169 19.62 -9.81 6.11
N VAL A 170 19.26 -9.66 4.84
CA VAL A 170 17.85 -9.60 4.42
C VAL A 170 17.12 -10.92 4.70
N VAL A 171 17.75 -12.07 4.43
CA VAL A 171 17.14 -13.37 4.78
C VAL A 171 16.92 -13.50 6.29
N ASP A 172 17.88 -13.07 7.11
CA ASP A 172 17.80 -13.17 8.56
C ASP A 172 16.71 -12.25 9.13
N VAL A 173 16.63 -11.00 8.67
CA VAL A 173 15.57 -10.06 9.06
C VAL A 173 14.20 -10.60 8.64
N MET A 174 14.07 -11.03 7.39
CA MET A 174 12.78 -11.52 6.88
C MET A 174 12.30 -12.73 7.68
N THR A 175 13.18 -13.71 7.92
CA THR A 175 12.86 -14.93 8.67
C THR A 175 12.55 -14.60 10.14
N HIS A 176 13.33 -13.70 10.77
CA HIS A 176 13.13 -13.31 12.17
C HIS A 176 11.69 -12.85 12.46
N TRP A 177 11.14 -11.96 11.62
CA TRP A 177 9.79 -11.45 11.87
C TRP A 177 8.68 -12.39 11.39
N LEU A 178 8.95 -13.24 10.39
CA LEU A 178 8.02 -14.30 10.00
C LEU A 178 7.92 -15.38 11.09
N ASP A 179 9.02 -15.70 11.77
CA ASP A 179 9.02 -16.58 12.96
C ASP A 179 8.19 -15.99 14.12
N ARG A 180 8.07 -14.66 14.17
CA ARG A 180 7.22 -13.92 15.13
C ARG A 180 5.77 -13.76 14.66
N GLY A 181 5.40 -14.33 13.52
CA GLY A 181 4.02 -14.41 13.05
C GLY A 181 3.61 -13.35 12.02
N ALA A 182 4.53 -12.56 11.46
CA ALA A 182 4.23 -11.81 10.25
C ALA A 182 3.85 -12.79 9.11
N ASP A 183 2.96 -12.36 8.21
CA ASP A 183 2.41 -13.19 7.12
C ASP A 183 3.00 -12.80 5.75
N GLY A 184 3.67 -11.66 5.66
CA GLY A 184 4.21 -11.17 4.39
C GLY A 184 5.13 -9.97 4.52
N TRP A 185 5.69 -9.58 3.38
CA TRP A 185 6.54 -8.40 3.23
C TRP A 185 6.11 -7.50 2.06
N ARG A 186 5.96 -6.20 2.33
CA ARG A 186 6.01 -5.13 1.33
C ARG A 186 7.46 -4.65 1.24
N LEU A 187 8.08 -4.74 0.09
CA LEU A 187 9.49 -4.37 -0.10
C LEU A 187 9.58 -2.92 -0.57
N ASP A 188 10.12 -2.06 0.28
CA ASP A 188 10.31 -0.64 0.00
C ASP A 188 11.28 -0.39 -1.15
N ALA A 189 10.98 0.61 -1.98
CA ALA A 189 11.83 1.03 -3.09
C ALA A 189 12.37 -0.16 -3.92
N ALA A 190 11.55 -1.21 -4.11
CA ALA A 190 11.98 -2.43 -4.79
C ALA A 190 12.41 -2.17 -6.24
N TYR A 191 11.90 -1.09 -6.86
CA TYR A 191 12.35 -0.61 -8.17
C TYR A 191 13.82 -0.18 -8.23
N ALA A 192 14.43 0.16 -7.09
CA ALA A 192 15.82 0.58 -6.99
C ALA A 192 16.78 -0.60 -6.75
N VAL A 193 16.24 -1.80 -6.49
CA VAL A 193 17.02 -3.01 -6.24
C VAL A 193 16.95 -3.94 -7.46
N ASP A 194 18.09 -4.46 -7.90
CA ASP A 194 18.14 -5.40 -9.02
C ASP A 194 17.24 -6.63 -8.74
N PRO A 195 16.27 -6.97 -9.61
CA PRO A 195 15.43 -8.16 -9.46
C PRO A 195 16.20 -9.45 -9.18
N ALA A 196 17.42 -9.60 -9.71
CA ALA A 196 18.25 -10.77 -9.48
C ALA A 196 18.70 -10.92 -8.03
N PHE A 197 18.79 -9.84 -7.25
CA PHE A 197 19.02 -9.91 -5.80
C PHE A 197 17.88 -10.65 -5.10
N TRP A 198 16.64 -10.27 -5.40
CA TRP A 198 15.45 -10.89 -4.82
C TRP A 198 15.34 -12.38 -5.19
N ALA A 199 15.68 -12.78 -6.42
CA ALA A 199 15.73 -14.20 -6.79
C ALA A 199 16.75 -15.03 -6.00
N ARG A 200 17.77 -14.42 -5.39
CA ARG A 200 18.72 -15.11 -4.50
C ARG A 200 18.25 -15.14 -3.05
N VAL A 201 17.49 -14.14 -2.62
CA VAL A 201 16.97 -13.98 -1.24
C VAL A 201 15.66 -14.74 -1.04
N LEU A 202 14.63 -14.45 -1.83
CA LEU A 202 13.25 -14.87 -1.56
C LEU A 202 13.07 -16.41 -1.50
N PRO A 203 13.72 -17.23 -2.35
CA PRO A 203 13.63 -18.68 -2.21
C PRO A 203 14.15 -19.21 -0.87
N ARG A 204 15.15 -18.55 -0.27
CA ARG A 204 15.71 -18.93 1.04
C ARG A 204 14.74 -18.62 2.18
N VAL A 205 14.00 -17.51 2.08
CA VAL A 205 12.93 -17.16 3.02
C VAL A 205 11.76 -18.15 2.88
N ARG A 206 11.32 -18.42 1.65
CA ARG A 206 10.23 -19.37 1.36
C ARG A 206 10.53 -20.81 1.77
N ALA A 207 11.80 -21.21 1.83
CA ALA A 207 12.19 -22.52 2.33
C ALA A 207 11.79 -22.73 3.80
N GLN A 208 11.69 -21.64 4.57
CA GLN A 208 11.28 -21.65 5.98
C GLN A 208 9.80 -21.23 6.14
N HIS A 209 9.33 -20.31 5.31
CA HIS A 209 7.96 -19.79 5.32
C HIS A 209 7.30 -19.91 3.94
N PRO A 210 6.79 -21.09 3.56
CA PRO A 210 6.29 -21.34 2.20
C PRO A 210 5.05 -20.52 1.83
N ASP A 211 4.27 -20.10 2.82
CA ASP A 211 3.02 -19.35 2.64
C ASP A 211 3.20 -17.81 2.70
N VAL A 212 4.45 -17.32 2.82
CA VAL A 212 4.74 -15.88 2.87
C VAL A 212 4.28 -15.19 1.59
N TRP A 213 3.62 -14.04 1.73
CA TRP A 213 3.26 -13.20 0.58
C TRP A 213 4.18 -11.99 0.47
N ILE A 214 4.68 -11.72 -0.73
CA ILE A 214 5.69 -10.68 -0.99
C ILE A 214 5.22 -9.76 -2.10
N THR A 215 5.07 -8.48 -1.79
CA THR A 215 4.75 -7.42 -2.76
C THR A 215 5.87 -6.39 -2.80
N GLY A 216 6.32 -6.01 -4.00
CA GLY A 216 7.33 -4.95 -4.15
C GLY A 216 6.70 -3.58 -4.40
N GLU A 217 7.29 -2.53 -3.85
CA GLU A 217 7.05 -1.18 -4.34
C GLU A 217 7.80 -0.93 -5.66
N VAL A 218 7.04 -0.82 -6.74
CA VAL A 218 7.57 -0.48 -8.06
C VAL A 218 6.72 0.64 -8.66
N ILE A 219 7.36 1.77 -8.93
CA ILE A 219 6.72 2.97 -9.48
C ILE A 219 6.96 3.13 -11.00
N HIS A 220 7.93 2.40 -11.57
CA HIS A 220 8.27 2.45 -12.99
C HIS A 220 9.01 1.19 -13.44
N GLY A 221 9.08 0.97 -14.75
CA GLY A 221 9.79 -0.15 -15.37
C GLY A 221 8.86 -1.23 -15.92
N ASP A 222 9.44 -2.36 -16.32
CA ASP A 222 8.67 -3.51 -16.81
C ASP A 222 8.25 -4.40 -15.63
N ALA A 223 7.06 -4.13 -15.08
CA ALA A 223 6.52 -4.85 -13.92
C ALA A 223 6.45 -6.37 -14.13
N ALA A 224 6.06 -6.84 -15.31
CA ALA A 224 5.97 -8.28 -15.59
C ALA A 224 7.36 -8.93 -15.59
N ALA A 225 8.35 -8.28 -16.21
CA ALA A 225 9.73 -8.75 -16.20
C ALA A 225 10.33 -8.72 -14.78
N ILE A 226 10.06 -7.67 -13.99
CA ILE A 226 10.51 -7.55 -12.60
C ILE A 226 9.97 -8.71 -11.76
N VAL A 227 8.67 -9.03 -11.85
CA VAL A 227 8.09 -10.15 -11.09
C VAL A 227 8.71 -11.48 -11.51
N ALA A 228 8.81 -11.74 -12.81
CA ALA A 228 9.39 -12.97 -13.34
C ALA A 228 10.86 -13.17 -12.91
N GLN A 229 11.63 -12.09 -12.80
CA GLN A 229 13.04 -12.13 -12.40
C GLN A 229 13.24 -12.11 -10.89
N SER A 230 12.38 -11.46 -10.12
CA SER A 230 12.55 -11.28 -8.67
C SER A 230 11.94 -12.40 -7.84
N THR A 231 10.96 -13.13 -8.38
CA THR A 231 10.14 -14.14 -7.67
C THR A 231 9.22 -13.55 -6.58
N MET A 232 8.98 -12.23 -6.60
CA MET A 232 7.91 -11.60 -5.82
C MET A 232 6.53 -12.10 -6.28
N ASP A 233 5.53 -12.05 -5.41
CA ASP A 233 4.16 -12.47 -5.76
C ASP A 233 3.36 -11.36 -6.43
N SER A 234 3.69 -10.11 -6.11
CA SER A 234 2.95 -8.93 -6.55
C SER A 234 3.81 -7.68 -6.58
N LEU A 235 3.29 -6.62 -7.19
CA LEU A 235 3.85 -5.27 -7.20
C LEU A 235 2.74 -4.23 -7.03
N THR A 236 3.08 -3.08 -6.46
CA THR A 236 2.20 -1.91 -6.35
C THR A 236 1.79 -1.38 -7.73
N GLN A 237 0.49 -1.14 -7.94
CA GLN A 237 -0.03 -0.66 -9.20
C GLN A 237 -0.21 0.87 -9.24
N TYR A 238 0.90 1.60 -9.30
CA TYR A 238 0.89 3.07 -9.37
C TYR A 238 0.25 3.62 -10.66
N GLU A 239 0.36 2.90 -11.79
CA GLU A 239 -0.23 3.37 -13.05
C GLU A 239 -1.75 3.37 -13.01
N LEU A 240 -2.38 2.35 -12.40
CA LEU A 240 -3.83 2.32 -12.19
C LEU A 240 -4.27 3.40 -11.20
N TRP A 241 -3.55 3.55 -10.08
CA TRP A 241 -3.81 4.62 -9.12
C TRP A 241 -3.83 5.98 -9.83
N GLN A 242 -2.78 6.29 -10.59
CA GLN A 242 -2.64 7.54 -11.32
C GLN A 242 -3.78 7.76 -12.32
N GLY A 243 -4.07 6.75 -13.15
CA GLY A 243 -5.15 6.84 -14.14
C GLY A 243 -6.54 6.97 -13.53
N ILE A 244 -6.77 6.43 -12.33
CA ILE A 244 -8.03 6.62 -11.59
C ILE A 244 -8.17 8.09 -11.16
N TRP A 245 -7.23 8.63 -10.38
CA TRP A 245 -7.45 9.95 -9.80
C TRP A 245 -7.36 11.06 -10.85
N HIS A 246 -6.46 10.97 -11.83
CA HIS A 246 -6.40 11.93 -12.95
C HIS A 246 -7.67 11.89 -13.80
N GLY A 247 -8.13 10.70 -14.17
CA GLY A 247 -9.31 10.58 -15.03
C GLY A 247 -10.56 11.14 -14.37
N LEU A 248 -10.66 11.02 -13.03
CA LEU A 248 -11.72 11.64 -12.24
C LEU A 248 -11.54 13.16 -12.10
N SER A 249 -10.35 13.64 -11.72
CA SER A 249 -10.09 15.07 -11.46
C SER A 249 -10.19 15.92 -12.72
N ASP A 250 -9.67 15.41 -13.83
CA ASP A 250 -9.52 16.16 -15.08
C ASP A 250 -10.68 15.89 -16.05
N ALA A 251 -11.66 15.08 -15.62
CA ALA A 251 -12.78 14.64 -16.44
C ALA A 251 -12.30 14.02 -17.77
N ASN A 252 -11.37 13.06 -17.66
CA ASN A 252 -10.72 12.37 -18.76
C ASN A 252 -10.67 10.85 -18.52
N LEU A 253 -11.83 10.20 -18.58
CA LEU A 253 -11.90 8.75 -18.33
C LEU A 253 -11.17 7.88 -19.37
N PHE A 254 -10.71 8.46 -20.50
CA PHE A 254 -9.82 7.74 -21.42
C PHE A 254 -8.50 7.33 -20.74
N GLU A 255 -7.96 8.19 -19.86
CA GLU A 255 -6.75 7.86 -19.08
C GLU A 255 -7.00 6.71 -18.11
N THR A 256 -8.14 6.73 -17.41
CA THR A 256 -8.57 5.62 -16.55
C THR A 256 -8.68 4.32 -17.33
N THR A 257 -9.32 4.34 -18.52
CA THR A 257 -9.46 3.13 -19.34
C THR A 257 -8.12 2.60 -19.84
N HIS A 258 -7.19 3.48 -20.19
CA HIS A 258 -5.85 3.07 -20.59
C HIS A 258 -5.10 2.38 -19.45
N ALA A 259 -5.22 2.91 -18.23
CA ALA A 259 -4.61 2.30 -17.05
C ALA A 259 -5.26 0.94 -16.70
N ILE A 260 -6.57 0.78 -16.93
CA ILE A 260 -7.28 -0.51 -16.78
C ILE A 260 -6.76 -1.55 -17.78
N GLU A 261 -6.55 -1.19 -19.05
CA GLU A 261 -6.00 -2.10 -20.05
C GLU A 261 -4.59 -2.57 -19.67
N ARG A 262 -3.76 -1.67 -19.16
CA ARG A 262 -2.42 -2.01 -18.64
C ARG A 262 -2.49 -2.92 -17.42
N ASN A 263 -3.46 -2.70 -16.52
CA ASN A 263 -3.70 -3.61 -15.41
C ASN A 263 -4.10 -5.01 -15.88
N ASN A 264 -4.99 -5.12 -16.88
CA ASN A 264 -5.36 -6.42 -17.46
C ASN A 264 -4.14 -7.17 -18.02
N ALA A 265 -3.22 -6.47 -18.69
CA ALA A 265 -2.00 -7.08 -19.23
C ALA A 265 -1.10 -7.68 -18.13
N LEU A 266 -1.03 -7.06 -16.95
CA LEU A 266 -0.26 -7.63 -15.83
C LEU A 266 -0.84 -8.95 -15.31
N LEU A 267 -2.17 -9.13 -15.37
CA LEU A 267 -2.84 -10.34 -14.88
C LEU A 267 -2.46 -11.61 -15.65
N GLU A 268 -1.86 -11.48 -16.84
CA GLU A 268 -1.27 -12.60 -17.56
C GLU A 268 -0.02 -13.17 -16.86
N THR A 269 0.63 -12.35 -16.03
CA THR A 269 1.88 -12.68 -15.32
C THR A 269 1.67 -12.79 -13.81
N PHE A 270 1.00 -11.81 -13.18
CA PHE A 270 0.79 -11.76 -11.74
C PHE A 270 -0.42 -10.91 -11.35
N VAL A 271 -0.92 -11.06 -10.11
CA VAL A 271 -2.01 -10.23 -9.59
C VAL A 271 -1.41 -9.03 -8.85
N PRO A 272 -1.64 -7.78 -9.31
CA PRO A 272 -1.01 -6.60 -8.70
C PRO A 272 -1.68 -6.18 -7.38
N THR A 273 -0.93 -5.48 -6.53
CA THR A 273 -1.44 -4.81 -5.33
C THR A 273 -2.01 -3.46 -5.74
N THR A 274 -3.33 -3.31 -5.66
CA THR A 274 -4.05 -2.10 -6.11
C THR A 274 -4.40 -1.20 -4.94
N PHE A 275 -4.40 0.10 -5.15
CA PHE A 275 -4.75 1.09 -4.11
C PHE A 275 -5.23 2.39 -4.77
N ILE A 276 -5.93 3.23 -4.01
CA ILE A 276 -6.32 4.60 -4.42
C ILE A 276 -5.66 5.68 -3.55
N GLY A 277 -5.01 5.27 -2.45
CA GLY A 277 -4.23 6.12 -1.56
C GLY A 277 -3.20 5.29 -0.81
N ASN A 278 -2.15 5.96 -0.35
CA ASN A 278 -1.10 5.41 0.53
C ASN A 278 -0.41 6.58 1.28
N HIS A 279 0.67 6.29 2.00
CA HIS A 279 1.37 7.27 2.83
C HIS A 279 2.31 8.23 2.07
N ASP A 280 2.44 8.07 0.75
CA ASP A 280 3.34 8.84 -0.14
C ASP A 280 2.59 9.59 -1.25
N VAL A 281 1.27 9.66 -1.17
CA VAL A 281 0.43 10.37 -2.15
C VAL A 281 -0.64 11.20 -1.46
N THR A 282 -1.09 12.25 -2.14
CA THR A 282 -2.28 13.03 -1.75
C THR A 282 -3.46 12.10 -1.55
N ARG A 283 -4.20 12.27 -0.45
CA ARG A 283 -5.39 11.47 -0.12
C ARG A 283 -6.38 11.49 -1.28
N ILE A 284 -7.04 10.37 -1.56
CA ILE A 284 -7.94 10.25 -2.71
C ILE A 284 -9.06 11.30 -2.69
N ALA A 285 -9.62 11.59 -1.51
CA ALA A 285 -10.66 12.60 -1.33
C ALA A 285 -10.17 14.04 -1.61
N SER A 286 -8.87 14.29 -1.54
CA SER A 286 -8.25 15.54 -2.00
C SER A 286 -7.88 15.50 -3.48
N ALA A 287 -7.40 14.36 -3.98
CA ALA A 287 -6.90 14.20 -5.35
C ALA A 287 -8.01 14.31 -6.41
N VAL A 288 -9.19 13.73 -6.16
CA VAL A 288 -10.31 13.76 -7.12
C VAL A 288 -10.98 15.14 -7.24
N GLY A 289 -10.71 16.05 -6.30
CA GLY A 289 -11.28 17.41 -6.26
C GLY A 289 -12.74 17.45 -5.81
N ASP A 290 -13.64 16.82 -6.58
CA ASP A 290 -15.07 16.74 -6.28
C ASP A 290 -15.38 15.54 -5.37
N ALA A 291 -15.89 15.80 -4.16
CA ALA A 291 -16.23 14.77 -3.18
C ALA A 291 -17.22 13.72 -3.73
N ARG A 292 -18.07 14.11 -4.69
CA ARG A 292 -19.03 13.21 -5.33
C ARG A 292 -18.36 12.11 -6.15
N HIS A 293 -17.07 12.22 -6.47
CA HIS A 293 -16.31 11.23 -7.23
C HIS A 293 -15.44 10.32 -6.35
N VAL A 294 -15.40 10.54 -5.03
CA VAL A 294 -14.77 9.60 -4.11
C VAL A 294 -15.39 8.19 -4.25
N PRO A 295 -16.72 8.03 -4.28
CA PRO A 295 -17.33 6.72 -4.54
C PRO A 295 -16.91 6.06 -5.86
N HIS A 296 -16.61 6.84 -6.90
CA HIS A 296 -16.15 6.33 -8.20
C HIS A 296 -14.78 5.67 -8.05
N ALA A 297 -13.86 6.32 -7.34
CA ALA A 297 -12.54 5.76 -7.05
C ALA A 297 -12.64 4.46 -6.23
N VAL A 298 -13.53 4.41 -5.24
CA VAL A 298 -13.78 3.20 -4.42
C VAL A 298 -14.37 2.07 -5.26
N ALA A 299 -15.32 2.38 -6.16
CA ALA A 299 -15.91 1.40 -7.08
C ALA A 299 -14.85 0.82 -8.02
N LEU A 300 -13.95 1.64 -8.55
CA LEU A 300 -12.84 1.18 -9.38
C LEU A 300 -11.89 0.28 -8.57
N LEU A 301 -11.49 0.67 -7.36
CA LEU A 301 -10.63 -0.16 -6.49
C LEU A 301 -11.25 -1.53 -6.18
N CYS A 302 -12.54 -1.54 -5.83
CA CYS A 302 -13.21 -2.74 -5.34
C CYS A 302 -13.65 -3.69 -6.46
N ILE A 303 -13.88 -3.20 -7.69
CA ILE A 303 -14.39 -4.04 -8.77
C ILE A 303 -13.30 -4.44 -9.75
N LEU A 304 -12.26 -3.62 -9.97
CA LEU A 304 -11.14 -4.02 -10.81
C LEU A 304 -10.33 -5.16 -10.18
N ALA A 305 -9.60 -5.89 -11.02
CA ALA A 305 -8.75 -6.98 -10.59
C ALA A 305 -7.46 -6.52 -9.90
N GLY A 306 -6.98 -7.34 -8.95
CA GLY A 306 -5.88 -7.01 -8.06
C GLY A 306 -6.10 -7.47 -6.61
N THR A 307 -5.16 -7.13 -5.74
CA THR A 307 -5.23 -7.32 -4.29
C THR A 307 -5.35 -5.93 -3.65
N PRO A 308 -6.54 -5.48 -3.23
CA PRO A 308 -6.74 -4.09 -2.84
C PRO A 308 -6.12 -3.78 -1.46
N MET A 309 -5.52 -2.59 -1.38
CA MET A 309 -5.03 -1.92 -0.19
C MET A 309 -5.85 -0.64 0.03
N ILE A 310 -6.49 -0.54 1.19
CA ILE A 310 -7.22 0.64 1.64
C ILE A 310 -6.35 1.35 2.67
N TYR A 311 -6.00 2.61 2.41
CA TYR A 311 -5.19 3.39 3.33
C TYR A 311 -6.04 3.93 4.48
N ALA A 312 -5.60 3.72 5.71
CA ALA A 312 -6.35 4.06 6.91
C ALA A 312 -6.78 5.54 6.89
N GLY A 313 -8.09 5.76 6.94
CA GLY A 313 -8.73 7.07 6.82
C GLY A 313 -9.42 7.32 5.49
N ASP A 314 -8.99 6.69 4.40
CA ASP A 314 -9.64 6.87 3.09
C ASP A 314 -11.09 6.35 3.11
N GLU A 315 -11.37 5.35 3.96
CA GLU A 315 -12.74 4.87 4.21
C GLU A 315 -13.66 5.91 4.85
N TYR A 316 -13.09 6.94 5.50
CA TYR A 316 -13.82 8.09 6.04
C TYR A 316 -13.71 9.33 5.15
N GLY A 317 -13.07 9.21 3.98
CA GLY A 317 -12.84 10.33 3.08
C GLY A 317 -11.89 11.39 3.64
N LEU A 318 -10.90 11.00 4.45
CA LEU A 318 -9.92 11.95 5.00
C LEU A 318 -9.24 12.73 3.87
N ARG A 319 -9.19 14.06 4.01
CA ARG A 319 -8.52 14.97 3.09
C ARG A 319 -7.15 15.37 3.60
N ALA A 320 -6.15 15.30 2.72
CA ALA A 320 -4.82 15.85 2.93
C ALA A 320 -4.06 15.89 1.61
N VAL A 321 -3.19 16.91 1.46
CA VAL A 321 -2.36 17.10 0.27
C VAL A 321 -0.90 16.83 0.63
N LYS A 322 -0.23 16.00 -0.18
CA LYS A 322 1.21 15.81 -0.11
C LYS A 322 1.92 17.01 -0.73
N GLU A 323 2.97 17.48 -0.08
CA GLU A 323 3.81 18.58 -0.56
C GLU A 323 5.22 18.10 -0.94
N GLN A 324 5.90 18.85 -1.81
CA GLN A 324 7.26 18.55 -2.27
C GLN A 324 8.29 19.34 -1.44
N ARG A 325 8.39 18.99 -0.15
CA ARG A 325 9.32 19.57 0.82
C ARG A 325 9.59 18.59 1.96
N LEU A 326 10.58 18.90 2.80
CA LEU A 326 10.78 18.18 4.06
C LEU A 326 9.49 18.21 4.91
N GLY A 327 9.06 17.03 5.37
CA GLY A 327 7.78 16.86 6.09
C GLY A 327 6.54 17.10 5.22
N GLY A 328 6.67 17.04 3.90
CA GLY A 328 5.56 17.22 2.96
C GLY A 328 4.53 16.09 2.99
N ASP A 329 4.88 14.94 3.56
CA ASP A 329 4.01 13.78 3.67
C ASP A 329 3.28 13.72 5.03
N ASP A 330 3.64 14.59 6.00
CA ASP A 330 3.10 14.54 7.36
C ASP A 330 1.56 14.68 7.36
N ALA A 331 1.03 15.52 6.48
CA ALA A 331 -0.42 15.74 6.37
C ALA A 331 -1.18 14.47 5.94
N VAL A 332 -0.57 13.62 5.11
CA VAL A 332 -1.19 12.37 4.66
C VAL A 332 -0.98 11.22 5.65
N ARG A 333 -0.24 11.46 6.74
CA ARG A 333 0.12 10.49 7.81
C ARG A 333 -0.43 10.95 9.19
N PRO A 334 -1.74 11.19 9.34
CA PRO A 334 -2.31 11.80 10.56
C PRO A 334 -2.34 10.84 11.76
N GLU A 335 -2.50 11.40 12.96
CA GLU A 335 -2.79 10.66 14.19
C GLU A 335 -4.25 10.20 14.23
N PHE A 336 -4.46 8.97 14.72
CA PHE A 336 -5.75 8.39 14.99
C PHE A 336 -5.97 8.19 16.49
N PRO A 337 -7.23 8.25 16.97
CA PRO A 337 -7.56 7.86 18.34
C PRO A 337 -7.28 6.37 18.57
N PRO A 338 -7.08 5.92 19.82
CA PRO A 338 -6.79 4.51 20.13
C PRO A 338 -7.86 3.50 19.70
N VAL A 339 -9.08 3.95 19.44
CA VAL A 339 -10.21 3.16 18.95
C VAL A 339 -10.99 3.99 17.94
N PRO A 340 -11.71 3.38 16.97
CA PRO A 340 -12.60 4.08 16.06
C PRO A 340 -13.57 5.00 16.82
N PRO A 341 -13.69 6.29 16.44
CA PRO A 341 -14.61 7.19 17.11
C PRO A 341 -16.06 6.87 16.71
N ALA A 342 -17.00 7.09 17.64
CA ALA A 342 -18.44 6.94 17.34
C ALA A 342 -18.92 7.96 16.28
N ASP A 343 -18.28 9.13 16.24
CA ASP A 343 -18.48 10.16 15.21
C ASP A 343 -17.19 10.28 14.37
N PRO A 344 -17.18 9.79 13.11
CA PRO A 344 -15.98 9.81 12.27
C PRO A 344 -15.57 11.23 11.86
N THR A 345 -16.46 12.23 11.96
CA THR A 345 -16.11 13.63 11.65
C THR A 345 -15.12 14.24 12.65
N THR A 346 -14.85 13.54 13.76
CA THR A 346 -13.82 13.92 14.73
C THR A 346 -12.40 13.57 14.29
N LEU A 347 -12.23 12.77 13.23
CA LEU A 347 -10.92 12.41 12.70
C LEU A 347 -10.27 13.59 11.95
N PRO A 348 -8.94 13.77 12.04
CA PRO A 348 -8.25 14.83 11.32
C PRO A 348 -8.43 14.70 9.80
N GLY A 349 -8.99 15.74 9.17
CA GLY A 349 -9.24 15.77 7.72
C GLY A 349 -10.56 15.14 7.28
N ALA A 350 -11.39 14.62 8.19
CA ALA A 350 -12.73 14.15 7.86
C ALA A 350 -13.69 15.33 7.60
N GLU A 351 -14.64 15.12 6.68
CA GLU A 351 -15.70 16.08 6.39
C GLU A 351 -17.08 15.54 6.82
N ALA A 352 -18.14 16.35 6.64
CA ALA A 352 -19.49 16.03 7.08
C ALA A 352 -20.10 14.77 6.42
N ASP A 353 -19.52 14.32 5.31
CA ASP A 353 -19.91 13.14 4.55
C ASP A 353 -19.12 11.87 4.92
N ALA A 354 -18.24 11.91 5.93
CA ALA A 354 -17.40 10.76 6.32
C ALA A 354 -18.19 9.46 6.55
N ALA A 355 -19.37 9.54 7.17
CA ALA A 355 -20.25 8.38 7.36
C ALA A 355 -20.83 7.82 6.05
N ALA A 356 -21.08 8.68 5.06
CA ALA A 356 -21.53 8.26 3.73
C ALA A 356 -20.39 7.61 2.94
N VAL A 357 -19.17 8.15 3.02
CA VAL A 357 -17.98 7.53 2.41
C VAL A 357 -17.70 6.16 3.03
N LEU A 358 -17.85 6.02 4.35
CA LEU A 358 -17.72 4.74 5.03
C LEU A 358 -18.75 3.72 4.55
N ALA A 359 -20.01 4.13 4.40
CA ALA A 359 -21.07 3.25 3.90
C ALA A 359 -20.79 2.76 2.48
N VAL A 360 -20.23 3.62 1.61
CA VAL A 360 -19.80 3.25 0.25
C VAL A 360 -18.68 2.21 0.28
N HIS A 361 -17.67 2.40 1.14
CA HIS A 361 -16.61 1.40 1.31
C HIS A 361 -17.16 0.07 1.80
N GLN A 362 -18.01 0.07 2.83
CA GLN A 362 -18.64 -1.14 3.34
C GLN A 362 -19.46 -1.88 2.27
N GLU A 363 -20.27 -1.15 1.49
CA GLU A 363 -21.08 -1.73 0.41
C GLU A 363 -20.21 -2.39 -0.66
N LEU A 364 -19.18 -1.70 -1.14
CA LEU A 364 -18.33 -2.16 -2.23
C LEU A 364 -17.35 -3.26 -1.80
N ILE A 365 -16.83 -3.20 -0.57
CA ILE A 365 -16.00 -4.27 0.00
C ILE A 365 -16.84 -5.53 0.22
N ALA A 366 -18.07 -5.39 0.74
CA ALA A 366 -18.99 -6.52 0.88
C ALA A 366 -19.39 -7.10 -0.48
N LEU A 367 -19.56 -6.28 -1.51
CA LEU A 367 -19.75 -6.76 -2.88
C LEU A 367 -18.52 -7.54 -3.36
N ARG A 368 -17.31 -6.99 -3.24
CA ARG A 368 -16.07 -7.68 -3.63
C ARG A 368 -15.90 -9.03 -2.91
N ARG A 369 -16.19 -9.10 -1.61
CA ARG A 369 -16.14 -10.35 -0.83
C ARG A 369 -17.05 -11.46 -1.38
N ARG A 370 -18.21 -11.09 -1.93
CA ARG A 370 -19.15 -12.04 -2.56
C ARG A 370 -18.68 -12.51 -3.94
N HIS A 371 -17.70 -11.83 -4.54
CA HIS A 371 -17.19 -12.10 -5.88
C HIS A 371 -15.66 -12.27 -5.87
N PRO A 372 -15.13 -13.33 -5.23
CA PRO A 372 -13.68 -13.55 -5.13
C PRO A 372 -13.00 -13.72 -6.50
N TRP A 373 -13.75 -14.07 -7.55
CA TRP A 373 -13.26 -14.12 -8.92
C TRP A 373 -12.80 -12.77 -9.47
N LEU A 374 -13.25 -11.64 -8.87
CA LEU A 374 -12.78 -10.30 -9.24
C LEU A 374 -11.26 -10.17 -9.13
N ARG A 375 -10.62 -10.92 -8.22
CA ARG A 375 -9.16 -10.85 -8.01
C ARG A 375 -8.37 -11.03 -9.31
N THR A 376 -8.84 -11.91 -10.20
CA THR A 376 -8.17 -12.28 -11.45
C THR A 376 -9.02 -11.98 -12.69
N ALA A 377 -10.04 -11.15 -12.56
CA ALA A 377 -10.95 -10.82 -13.66
C ALA A 377 -10.30 -9.92 -14.71
N GLN A 378 -10.84 -9.94 -15.93
CA GLN A 378 -10.49 -8.93 -16.94
C GLN A 378 -11.61 -7.90 -17.05
N THR A 379 -11.23 -6.65 -17.29
CA THR A 379 -12.17 -5.54 -17.46
C THR A 379 -12.15 -5.03 -18.89
N ASP A 380 -13.27 -5.19 -19.59
CA ASP A 380 -13.49 -4.64 -20.93
C ASP A 380 -14.11 -3.24 -20.85
N VAL A 381 -13.64 -2.31 -21.70
CA VAL A 381 -14.26 -1.00 -21.87
C VAL A 381 -15.42 -1.13 -22.85
N VAL A 382 -16.66 -1.05 -22.36
CA VAL A 382 -17.86 -1.17 -23.21
C VAL A 382 -18.14 0.14 -23.93
N GLN A 383 -18.06 1.25 -23.20
CA GLN A 383 -18.19 2.60 -23.73
C GLN A 383 -17.42 3.57 -22.85
N VAL A 384 -16.75 4.54 -23.45
CA VAL A 384 -16.07 5.63 -22.74
C VAL A 384 -16.26 6.96 -23.47
N THR A 385 -16.47 8.01 -22.70
CA THR A 385 -16.34 9.41 -23.09
C THR A 385 -15.42 10.09 -22.09
N ASN A 386 -15.15 11.39 -22.23
CA ASN A 386 -14.43 12.16 -21.22
C ASN A 386 -15.05 12.01 -19.81
N THR A 387 -16.38 11.99 -19.73
CA THR A 387 -17.12 12.14 -18.47
C THR A 387 -18.02 10.96 -18.12
N ALA A 388 -18.11 9.93 -18.95
CA ALA A 388 -18.91 8.75 -18.63
C ALA A 388 -18.24 7.47 -19.13
N VAL A 389 -18.35 6.39 -18.35
CA VAL A 389 -17.78 5.09 -18.74
C VAL A 389 -18.67 3.93 -18.29
N SER A 390 -18.75 2.88 -19.13
CA SER A 390 -19.29 1.57 -18.79
C SER A 390 -18.19 0.52 -18.95
N LEU A 391 -17.87 -0.17 -17.86
CA LEU A 391 -16.80 -1.14 -17.74
C LEU A 391 -17.39 -2.50 -17.38
N ARG A 392 -17.07 -3.54 -18.14
CA ARG A 392 -17.51 -4.92 -17.83
C ARG A 392 -16.34 -5.72 -17.28
N THR A 393 -16.38 -6.03 -15.99
CA THR A 393 -15.39 -6.89 -15.33
C THR A 393 -15.92 -8.30 -15.22
N ALA A 394 -15.21 -9.28 -15.76
CA ALA A 394 -15.74 -10.63 -15.92
C ALA A 394 -14.69 -11.75 -15.84
N THR A 395 -15.15 -12.94 -15.48
CA THR A 395 -14.43 -14.21 -15.62
C THR A 395 -15.39 -15.30 -16.08
N GLY A 396 -15.17 -15.89 -17.25
CA GLY A 396 -16.04 -16.97 -17.74
C GLY A 396 -17.51 -16.55 -17.79
N THR A 397 -18.33 -17.07 -16.87
CA THR A 397 -19.77 -16.79 -16.76
C THR A 397 -20.13 -15.66 -15.81
N ASP A 398 -19.22 -15.25 -14.93
CA ASP A 398 -19.46 -14.20 -13.95
C ASP A 398 -19.10 -12.82 -14.52
N ALA A 399 -19.92 -11.81 -14.24
CA ALA A 399 -19.66 -10.44 -14.66
C ALA A 399 -20.31 -9.42 -13.71
N LEU A 400 -19.63 -8.30 -13.52
CA LEU A 400 -20.15 -7.06 -12.95
C LEU A 400 -19.91 -5.93 -13.94
N VAL A 401 -20.81 -4.95 -13.96
CA VAL A 401 -20.69 -3.77 -14.83
C VAL A 401 -20.60 -2.52 -13.98
N THR A 402 -19.47 -1.83 -14.02
CA THR A 402 -19.27 -0.55 -13.34
C THR A 402 -19.61 0.58 -14.30
N VAL A 403 -20.54 1.43 -13.91
CA VAL A 403 -20.91 2.63 -14.68
C VAL A 403 -20.68 3.88 -13.87
N LEU A 404 -20.02 4.87 -14.48
CA LEU A 404 -19.67 6.13 -13.85
C LEU A 404 -20.13 7.31 -14.71
N ASN A 405 -20.62 8.36 -14.05
CA ASN A 405 -20.91 9.66 -14.64
C ASN A 405 -20.16 10.74 -13.85
N LEU A 406 -19.42 11.62 -14.54
CA LEU A 406 -18.74 12.79 -14.00
C LEU A 406 -19.41 14.10 -14.41
N ALA A 407 -20.38 14.07 -15.32
CA ALA A 407 -21.03 15.25 -15.86
C ALA A 407 -22.14 15.79 -14.94
N ASP A 408 -22.45 17.08 -15.10
CA ASP A 408 -23.58 17.76 -14.46
C ASP A 408 -24.95 17.34 -15.05
N GLN A 409 -24.97 16.48 -16.07
CA GLN A 409 -26.18 16.00 -16.73
C GLN A 409 -26.32 14.48 -16.56
N PRO A 410 -27.55 13.95 -16.55
CA PRO A 410 -27.76 12.51 -16.62
C PRO A 410 -27.13 11.91 -17.88
N VAL A 411 -26.69 10.67 -17.78
CA VAL A 411 -26.13 9.91 -18.92
C VAL A 411 -26.83 8.56 -19.05
N SER A 412 -26.94 8.08 -20.28
CA SER A 412 -27.38 6.72 -20.61
C SER A 412 -26.19 5.97 -21.18
N LEU A 413 -25.90 4.81 -20.60
CA LEU A 413 -24.75 3.97 -20.93
C LEU A 413 -25.21 2.52 -21.14
N PRO A 414 -24.48 1.72 -21.95
CA PRO A 414 -24.81 0.30 -22.10
C PRO A 414 -24.73 -0.43 -20.76
N ALA A 415 -25.79 -1.18 -20.41
CA ALA A 415 -25.83 -2.03 -19.22
C ALA A 415 -25.07 -3.36 -19.41
N ALA A 416 -24.56 -3.63 -20.62
CA ALA A 416 -23.73 -4.77 -20.98
C ALA A 416 -24.29 -6.14 -20.52
N GLY A 417 -25.62 -6.30 -20.57
CA GLY A 417 -26.34 -7.51 -20.19
C GLY A 417 -26.74 -7.61 -18.72
N ALA A 418 -26.33 -6.66 -17.87
CA ALA A 418 -26.75 -6.62 -16.47
C ALA A 418 -28.24 -6.26 -16.34
N THR A 419 -28.90 -6.85 -15.33
CA THR A 419 -30.35 -6.73 -15.13
C THR A 419 -30.74 -6.14 -13.78
N SER A 420 -29.77 -5.98 -12.87
CA SER A 420 -29.98 -5.51 -11.50
C SER A 420 -28.86 -4.57 -11.05
N VAL A 421 -29.17 -3.67 -10.11
CA VAL A 421 -28.18 -2.82 -9.43
C VAL A 421 -27.67 -3.56 -8.20
N ALA A 422 -26.35 -3.82 -8.16
CA ALA A 422 -25.68 -4.50 -7.06
C ALA A 422 -25.17 -3.54 -5.98
N ALA A 423 -24.78 -2.32 -6.38
CA ALA A 423 -24.37 -1.22 -5.50
C ALA A 423 -24.60 0.15 -6.18
N GLY A 424 -24.72 1.21 -5.39
CA GLY A 424 -24.95 2.57 -5.89
C GLY A 424 -26.38 2.82 -6.36
N THR A 425 -26.58 3.75 -7.30
CA THR A 425 -27.93 4.13 -7.76
C THR A 425 -27.99 4.34 -9.27
N ALA A 426 -28.86 3.58 -9.92
CA ALA A 426 -29.12 3.69 -11.35
C ALA A 426 -30.51 3.17 -11.72
N THR A 427 -31.00 3.54 -12.91
CA THR A 427 -32.22 2.97 -13.49
C THR A 427 -31.86 2.15 -14.72
N ILE A 428 -32.15 0.84 -14.71
CA ILE A 428 -31.93 -0.03 -15.87
C ILE A 428 -33.19 -0.03 -16.74
N ALA A 429 -33.03 0.30 -18.03
CA ALA A 429 -34.10 0.37 -19.01
C ALA A 429 -33.73 -0.44 -20.26
N GLY A 430 -34.06 -1.73 -20.26
CA GLY A 430 -33.71 -2.63 -21.36
C GLY A 430 -32.22 -2.93 -21.39
N ALA A 431 -31.52 -2.50 -22.44
CA ALA A 431 -30.08 -2.71 -22.63
C ALA A 431 -29.21 -1.54 -22.13
N GLU A 432 -29.83 -0.47 -21.64
CA GLU A 432 -29.19 0.75 -21.18
C GLU A 432 -29.39 0.93 -19.67
N VAL A 433 -28.50 1.69 -19.05
CA VAL A 433 -28.59 2.16 -17.68
C VAL A 433 -28.48 3.68 -17.65
N GLU A 434 -29.36 4.32 -16.88
CA GLU A 434 -29.37 5.76 -16.65
C GLU A 434 -28.74 6.10 -15.29
N LEU A 435 -27.79 7.03 -15.31
CA LEU A 435 -27.17 7.60 -14.11
C LEU A 435 -27.55 9.07 -13.97
N ALA A 436 -27.81 9.49 -12.73
CA ALA A 436 -27.92 10.90 -12.37
C ALA A 436 -26.59 11.65 -12.59
N PRO A 437 -26.58 12.99 -12.60
CA PRO A 437 -25.34 13.79 -12.58
C PRO A 437 -24.41 13.34 -11.47
N HIS A 438 -23.13 13.15 -11.79
CA HIS A 438 -22.11 12.61 -10.88
C HIS A 438 -22.47 11.26 -10.22
N GLY A 439 -23.39 10.50 -10.81
CA GLY A 439 -23.82 9.21 -10.30
C GLY A 439 -22.85 8.08 -10.63
N TRP A 440 -22.96 6.98 -9.90
CA TRP A 440 -22.25 5.74 -10.14
C TRP A 440 -23.14 4.56 -9.75
N ALA A 441 -22.88 3.40 -10.36
CA ALA A 441 -23.46 2.13 -9.94
C ALA A 441 -22.58 0.95 -10.36
N VAL A 442 -22.72 -0.15 -9.62
CA VAL A 442 -22.24 -1.47 -10.05
C VAL A 442 -23.46 -2.34 -10.31
N LEU A 443 -23.52 -2.95 -11.49
CA LEU A 443 -24.65 -3.77 -11.94
C LEU A 443 -24.26 -5.25 -11.97
N SER A 444 -25.25 -6.12 -11.76
CA SER A 444 -25.12 -7.57 -11.84
C SER A 444 -26.16 -8.18 -12.79
N SER A 445 -25.85 -9.34 -13.35
CA SER A 445 -26.77 -10.14 -14.16
C SER A 445 -27.73 -10.96 -13.31
#